data_AF-A0A7X6T5T8-F1
#
_entry.id   AF-A0A7X6T5T8-F1
#
_cell.length_a   1.000
_cell.length_b   1.000
_cell.length_c   1.000
_cell.angle_alpha   90.00
_cell.angle_beta   90.00
_cell.angle_gamma   90.00
#
_symmetry.space_group_name_H-M   'P 1'
#
loop_
_entity.id
_entity.type
_entity.pdbx_description
1 polymer ?
#
loop_
_entity_poly.entity_id
_entity_poly.type
_entity_poly.pdbx_seq_one_letter_code
_entity_poly.pdbx_strand_id
1 'polypeptide(L)'
;MRRLSVTIVLLLIGLSLFATWWGGYRVAFDGLVGEPFVANEYLSLELTLRPFRLGPSLQAGVLLNTVDSPKWSVGLSQPLFIWVDHPLSPLFRRTSGYSIALGADVIFNFSEPLLDGLRLTVEPLLFDFSDKKVALLGVHILYDVTSSQWGWGLRLFEITHYLF
;
A
#
# COMPACT_ATOMS: atom_id res chain seq x y z
N MET A 1 -20.86 -37.85 8.82
CA MET A 1 -21.56 -36.57 9.07
C MET A 1 -20.66 -35.54 9.78
N ARG A 2 -20.13 -35.78 11.00
CA ARG A 2 -19.25 -34.82 11.70
C ARG A 2 -18.07 -34.24 10.87
N ARG A 3 -17.35 -35.07 10.10
CA ARG A 3 -16.23 -34.61 9.26
C ARG A 3 -16.67 -33.67 8.13
N LEU A 4 -17.81 -33.95 7.50
CA LEU A 4 -18.40 -33.12 6.44
C LEU A 4 -18.80 -31.74 6.99
N SER A 5 -19.41 -31.70 8.18
CA SER A 5 -19.79 -30.44 8.83
C SER A 5 -18.58 -29.57 9.16
N VAL A 6 -17.49 -30.16 9.67
CA VAL A 6 -16.24 -29.43 9.94
C VAL A 6 -15.63 -28.88 8.66
N THR A 7 -15.57 -29.68 7.58
CA THR A 7 -15.06 -29.22 6.28
C THR A 7 -15.91 -28.08 5.71
N ILE A 8 -17.24 -28.16 5.81
CA ILE A 8 -18.14 -27.08 5.34
C ILE A 8 -17.93 -25.81 6.15
N VAL A 9 -17.82 -25.90 7.48
CA VAL A 9 -17.56 -24.75 8.34
C VAL A 9 -16.21 -24.11 8.01
N LEU A 10 -15.15 -24.91 7.85
CA LEU A 10 -13.82 -24.40 7.45
C LEU A 10 -13.83 -23.77 6.07
N LEU A 11 -14.57 -24.34 5.11
CA LEU A 11 -14.74 -23.79 3.77
C LEU A 11 -15.45 -22.43 3.84
N LEU A 12 -16.55 -22.32 4.58
CA LEU A 12 -17.31 -21.07 4.73
C LEU A 12 -16.48 -19.98 5.41
N ILE A 13 -15.72 -20.33 6.45
CA ILE A 13 -14.76 -19.41 7.09
C ILE A 13 -13.68 -18.98 6.08
N GLY A 14 -13.10 -19.92 5.34
CA GLY A 14 -12.08 -19.64 4.32
C GLY A 14 -12.58 -18.67 3.26
N LEU A 15 -13.80 -18.89 2.74
CA LEU A 15 -14.43 -18.02 1.73
C LEU A 15 -14.68 -16.60 2.27
N SER A 16 -15.03 -16.45 3.56
CA SER A 16 -15.24 -15.13 4.18
C SER A 16 -13.96 -14.28 4.29
N LEU A 17 -12.78 -14.92 4.22
CA LEU A 17 -11.48 -14.24 4.32
C LEU A 17 -11.05 -13.62 2.99
N PHE A 18 -11.53 -14.13 1.85
CA PHE A 18 -11.18 -13.62 0.54
C PHE A 18 -11.78 -12.24 0.29
N ALA A 19 -10.97 -11.36 -0.27
CA ALA A 19 -11.47 -10.07 -0.72
C ALA A 19 -12.40 -10.26 -1.92
N THR A 20 -13.48 -9.48 -1.95
CA THR A 20 -14.37 -9.44 -3.12
C THR A 20 -13.64 -8.92 -4.35
N TRP A 21 -12.69 -8.01 -4.12
CA TRP A 21 -11.78 -7.48 -5.11
C TRP A 21 -10.34 -7.71 -4.64
N TRP A 22 -9.57 -8.43 -5.45
CA TRP A 22 -8.26 -8.94 -5.10
C TRP A 22 -7.13 -8.39 -5.95
N GLY A 23 -7.41 -7.58 -6.98
CA GLY A 23 -6.33 -6.84 -7.62
C GLY A 23 -6.76 -5.62 -8.45
N GLY A 24 -5.76 -4.81 -8.81
CA GLY A 24 -5.97 -3.55 -9.49
C GLY A 24 -4.70 -2.71 -9.57
N TYR A 25 -4.85 -1.39 -9.49
CA TYR A 25 -3.74 -0.45 -9.58
C TYR A 25 -3.71 0.52 -8.40
N ARG A 26 -2.53 1.09 -8.18
CA ARG A 26 -2.21 2.07 -7.15
C ARG A 26 -1.48 3.24 -7.78
N VAL A 27 -1.90 4.44 -7.42
CA VAL A 27 -1.24 5.70 -7.79
C VAL A 27 -1.00 6.49 -6.51
N ALA A 28 0.24 6.88 -6.26
CA ALA A 28 0.59 7.68 -5.07
C ALA A 28 1.53 8.84 -5.42
N PHE A 29 1.38 9.95 -4.71
CA PHE A 29 2.27 11.09 -4.80
C PHE A 29 3.12 11.19 -3.52
N ASP A 30 4.41 10.91 -3.67
CA ASP A 30 5.40 10.83 -2.60
C ASP A 30 6.31 12.06 -2.66
N GLY A 31 6.31 12.86 -1.59
CA GLY A 31 7.27 13.94 -1.34
C GLY A 31 8.32 13.48 -0.34
N LEU A 32 9.54 13.20 -0.79
CA LEU A 32 10.67 12.78 0.03
C LEU A 32 11.45 14.00 0.57
N VAL A 33 12.05 13.88 1.75
CA VAL A 33 12.86 14.92 2.38
C VAL A 33 14.19 14.34 2.84
N GLY A 34 15.27 14.83 2.25
CA GLY A 34 16.66 14.44 2.53
C GLY A 34 17.50 14.43 1.25
N GLU A 35 18.75 14.01 1.35
CA GLU A 35 19.61 13.75 0.18
C GLU A 35 19.53 12.33 -0.45
N PRO A 36 18.82 11.31 0.09
CA PRO A 36 19.00 9.95 -0.40
C PRO A 36 18.50 9.76 -1.84
N PHE A 37 17.64 10.65 -2.35
CA PHE A 37 17.26 10.66 -3.75
C PHE A 37 17.23 12.10 -4.28
N VAL A 38 17.93 12.37 -5.38
CA VAL A 38 17.94 13.71 -5.97
C VAL A 38 16.59 13.93 -6.64
N ALA A 39 16.00 15.11 -6.41
CA ALA A 39 14.59 15.43 -6.66
C ALA A 39 13.60 14.67 -5.75
N ASN A 40 13.06 15.43 -4.83
CA ASN A 40 12.28 15.00 -3.66
C ASN A 40 10.82 14.65 -3.97
N GLU A 41 10.44 14.41 -5.21
CA GLU A 41 9.04 14.19 -5.59
C GLU A 41 8.91 13.02 -6.56
N TYR A 42 8.09 12.05 -6.19
CA TYR A 42 7.87 10.83 -6.94
C TYR A 42 6.38 10.57 -7.17
N LEU A 43 6.04 10.16 -8.38
CA LEU A 43 4.77 9.54 -8.71
C LEU A 43 4.95 8.03 -8.74
N SER A 44 4.32 7.33 -7.81
CA SER A 44 4.25 5.86 -7.80
C SER A 44 3.09 5.39 -8.69
N LEU A 45 3.38 4.45 -9.58
CA LEU A 45 2.42 3.72 -10.41
C LEU A 45 2.65 2.22 -10.24
N GLU A 46 1.71 1.53 -9.60
CA GLU A 46 1.91 0.15 -9.20
C GLU A 46 0.68 -0.72 -9.45
N LEU A 47 0.93 -2.01 -9.69
CA LEU A 47 -0.07 -3.06 -9.62
C LEU A 47 -0.21 -3.50 -8.18
N THR A 48 -1.45 -3.74 -7.74
CA THR A 48 -1.73 -4.23 -6.39
C THR A 48 -2.49 -5.54 -6.42
N LEU A 49 -2.18 -6.41 -5.47
CA LEU A 49 -2.89 -7.66 -5.20
C LEU A 49 -3.24 -7.74 -3.72
N ARG A 50 -4.52 -7.94 -3.41
CA ARG A 50 -5.05 -8.11 -2.04
C ARG A 50 -5.89 -9.39 -1.96
N PRO A 51 -5.28 -10.56 -1.74
CA PRO A 51 -6.03 -11.82 -1.71
C PRO A 51 -7.02 -11.91 -0.55
N PHE A 52 -6.78 -11.23 0.57
CA PHE A 52 -7.58 -11.33 1.79
C PHE A 52 -8.13 -9.97 2.25
N ARG A 53 -9.33 -9.95 2.83
CA ARG A 53 -9.99 -8.72 3.31
C ARG A 53 -9.18 -7.98 4.38
N LEU A 54 -8.61 -8.73 5.32
CA LEU A 54 -7.82 -8.25 6.47
C LEU A 54 -6.33 -8.63 6.38
N GLY A 55 -5.87 -9.03 5.19
CA GLY A 55 -4.48 -9.45 4.98
C GLY A 55 -3.64 -8.40 4.25
N PRO A 56 -2.36 -8.72 4.04
CA PRO A 56 -1.46 -7.81 3.38
C PRO A 56 -1.82 -7.72 1.89
N SER A 57 -1.61 -6.55 1.31
CA SER A 57 -1.58 -6.35 -0.13
C SER A 57 -0.15 -6.32 -0.63
N LEU A 58 0.11 -7.02 -1.73
CA LEU A 58 1.34 -6.94 -2.50
C LEU A 58 1.23 -5.80 -3.51
N GLN A 59 2.33 -5.10 -3.73
CA GLN A 59 2.41 -3.93 -4.59
C GLN A 59 3.69 -4.04 -5.41
N ALA A 60 3.63 -3.77 -6.71
CA ALA A 60 4.81 -3.76 -7.56
C ALA A 60 4.64 -2.80 -8.73
N GLY A 61 5.66 -1.99 -9.01
CA GLY A 61 5.62 -1.04 -10.11
C GLY A 61 6.75 -0.04 -10.08
N VAL A 62 6.49 1.18 -10.54
CA VAL A 62 7.52 2.16 -10.86
C VAL A 62 7.32 3.43 -10.05
N LEU A 63 8.42 3.96 -9.52
CA LEU A 63 8.52 5.31 -8.96
C LEU A 63 9.08 6.22 -10.05
N LEU A 64 8.29 7.20 -10.49
CA LEU A 64 8.64 8.15 -11.53
C LEU A 64 9.06 9.47 -10.91
N ASN A 65 10.18 10.01 -11.37
CA ASN A 65 10.68 11.34 -11.02
C ASN A 65 10.82 12.17 -12.29
N THR A 66 10.68 13.50 -12.18
CA THR A 66 10.81 14.41 -13.34
C THR A 66 12.26 14.78 -13.64
N VAL A 67 13.17 14.61 -12.68
CA VAL A 67 14.58 15.01 -12.72
C VAL A 67 15.50 13.79 -12.77
N ASP A 68 15.15 12.74 -12.01
CA ASP A 68 15.94 11.51 -11.88
C ASP A 68 15.39 10.34 -12.71
N SER A 69 16.22 9.30 -12.85
CA SER A 69 15.80 8.05 -13.49
C SER A 69 14.68 7.37 -12.69
N PRO A 70 13.74 6.69 -13.37
CA PRO A 70 12.70 5.92 -12.68
C PRO A 70 13.33 4.81 -11.81
N LYS A 71 12.55 4.27 -10.89
CA LYS A 71 12.95 3.16 -10.01
C LYS A 71 11.88 2.10 -9.96
N TRP A 72 12.26 0.84 -9.81
CA TRP A 72 11.31 -0.22 -9.49
C TRP A 72 11.02 -0.25 -8.01
N SER A 73 9.79 -0.58 -7.64
CA SER A 73 9.38 -0.80 -6.27
C SER A 73 8.58 -2.09 -6.16
N VAL A 74 8.85 -2.85 -5.11
CA VAL A 74 8.06 -4.03 -4.72
C VAL A 74 7.85 -3.96 -3.23
N GLY A 75 6.60 -4.05 -2.79
CA GLY A 75 6.28 -3.88 -1.38
C GLY A 75 5.04 -4.62 -0.93
N LEU A 76 4.84 -4.55 0.38
CA LEU A 76 3.69 -5.08 1.08
C LEU A 76 3.07 -3.96 1.90
N SER A 77 1.74 -3.94 2.01
CA SER A 77 1.00 -3.06 2.90
C SER A 77 -0.02 -3.85 3.70
N GLN A 78 -0.07 -3.65 5.02
CA GLN A 78 -0.94 -4.35 5.95
C GLN A 78 -1.81 -3.33 6.70
N PRO A 79 -3.12 -3.28 6.43
CA PRO A 79 -4.08 -2.60 7.29
C PRO A 79 -4.11 -3.29 8.67
N LEU A 80 -4.05 -2.52 9.75
CA LEU A 80 -3.98 -3.06 11.11
C LEU A 80 -5.35 -3.46 11.66
N PHE A 81 -6.41 -2.76 11.26
CA PHE A 81 -7.78 -3.01 11.70
C PHE A 81 -8.77 -2.45 10.67
N ILE A 82 -10.06 -2.68 10.86
CA ILE A 82 -11.10 -1.97 10.10
C ILE A 82 -12.14 -1.47 11.09
N TRP A 83 -12.30 -0.15 11.15
CA TRP A 83 -13.33 0.51 11.94
C TRP A 83 -14.42 1.05 11.01
N VAL A 84 -15.56 0.38 11.00
CA VAL A 84 -16.79 0.82 10.31
C VAL A 84 -17.50 1.87 11.18
N ASP A 85 -18.17 2.84 10.57
CA ASP A 85 -18.87 3.95 11.26
C ASP A 85 -17.94 4.83 12.12
N HIS A 86 -16.73 5.03 11.63
CA HIS A 86 -15.73 5.91 12.26
C HIS A 86 -16.17 7.40 12.27
N PRO A 87 -15.58 8.26 13.12
CA PRO A 87 -15.98 9.66 13.26
C PRO A 87 -15.92 10.50 11.98
N LEU A 88 -15.03 10.13 11.05
CA LEU A 88 -14.89 10.78 9.73
C LEU A 88 -15.89 10.26 8.68
N SER A 89 -16.71 9.26 8.99
CA SER A 89 -17.68 8.69 8.04
C SER A 89 -18.66 9.70 7.45
N PRO A 90 -19.11 10.77 8.15
CA PRO A 90 -20.00 11.77 7.56
C PRO A 90 -19.36 12.60 6.44
N LEU A 91 -18.02 12.59 6.30
CA LEU A 91 -17.33 13.26 5.20
C LEU A 91 -17.51 12.52 3.86
N PHE A 92 -17.97 11.27 3.89
CA PHE A 92 -18.09 10.42 2.74
C PHE A 92 -19.54 10.11 2.40
N ARG A 93 -19.85 10.04 1.10
CA ARG A 93 -21.19 9.66 0.62
C ARG A 93 -21.46 8.15 0.69
N ARG A 94 -20.41 7.34 0.79
CA ARG A 94 -20.45 5.87 0.82
C ARG A 94 -19.92 5.38 2.16
N THR A 95 -20.39 4.22 2.61
CA THR A 95 -19.82 3.53 3.77
C THR A 95 -18.33 3.30 3.56
N SER A 96 -17.54 3.67 4.56
CA SER A 96 -16.08 3.53 4.57
C SER A 96 -15.61 2.81 5.83
N GLY A 97 -14.61 1.96 5.67
CA GLY A 97 -13.80 1.45 6.78
C GLY A 97 -12.58 2.35 6.99
N TYR A 98 -12.32 2.74 8.22
CA TYR A 98 -11.09 3.43 8.60
C TYR A 98 -10.05 2.43 9.13
N SER A 99 -8.78 2.64 8.78
CA SER A 99 -7.65 1.87 9.26
C SER A 99 -6.41 2.76 9.40
N ILE A 100 -5.45 2.25 10.17
CA ILE A 100 -4.03 2.60 10.03
C ILE A 100 -3.37 1.44 9.27
N ALA A 101 -2.42 1.72 8.38
CA ALA A 101 -1.65 0.67 7.70
C ALA A 101 -0.15 0.85 7.87
N LEU A 102 0.56 -0.28 7.80
CA LEU A 102 2.02 -0.33 7.74
C LEU A 102 2.43 -0.91 6.40
N GLY A 103 3.40 -0.27 5.76
CA GLY A 103 3.97 -0.68 4.49
C GLY A 103 5.47 -0.89 4.57
N ALA A 104 5.98 -1.76 3.72
CA ALA A 104 7.40 -1.91 3.48
C ALA A 104 7.63 -2.12 1.99
N ASP A 105 8.54 -1.37 1.38
CA ASP A 105 8.92 -1.49 -0.02
C ASP A 105 10.43 -1.66 -0.16
N VAL A 106 10.82 -2.45 -1.15
CA VAL A 106 12.19 -2.56 -1.64
C VAL A 106 12.25 -1.81 -2.96
N ILE A 107 13.25 -0.93 -3.09
CA ILE A 107 13.44 -0.04 -4.22
C ILE A 107 14.69 -0.48 -4.98
N PHE A 108 14.57 -0.60 -6.30
CA PHE A 108 15.66 -1.01 -7.18
C PHE A 108 15.89 0.04 -8.26
N ASN A 109 17.12 0.15 -8.73
CA ASN A 109 17.42 0.93 -9.91
C ASN A 109 16.70 0.34 -11.15
N PHE A 110 16.17 1.21 -12.02
CA PHE A 110 15.35 0.79 -13.14
C PHE A 110 16.14 0.18 -14.30
N SER A 111 17.33 0.71 -14.57
CA SER A 111 18.21 0.25 -15.65
C SER A 111 18.98 -1.00 -15.27
N GLU A 112 19.48 -1.04 -14.04
CA GLU A 112 20.18 -2.19 -13.46
C GLU A 112 19.43 -2.57 -12.19
N PRO A 113 18.80 -3.76 -12.07
CA PRO A 113 17.91 -4.12 -10.95
C PRO A 113 18.69 -4.45 -9.66
N LEU A 114 19.65 -3.60 -9.31
CA LEU A 114 20.37 -3.59 -8.06
C LEU A 114 19.52 -2.89 -7.00
N LEU A 115 19.65 -3.38 -5.77
CA LEU A 115 18.98 -2.81 -4.61
C LEU A 115 19.50 -1.39 -4.38
N ASP A 116 18.58 -0.42 -4.37
CA ASP A 116 18.89 1.00 -4.22
C ASP A 116 18.40 1.53 -2.87
N GLY A 117 17.28 1.02 -2.36
CA GLY A 117 16.76 1.46 -1.07
C GLY A 117 15.70 0.57 -0.44
N LEU A 118 15.41 0.86 0.83
CA LEU A 118 14.33 0.26 1.60
C LEU A 118 13.44 1.37 2.15
N ARG A 119 12.13 1.20 2.02
CA ARG A 119 11.14 2.17 2.51
C ARG A 119 10.20 1.49 3.49
N LEU A 120 9.98 2.12 4.63
CA LEU A 120 8.94 1.75 5.59
C LEU A 120 7.91 2.86 5.63
N THR A 121 6.63 2.52 5.57
CA THR A 121 5.54 3.50 5.47
C THR A 121 4.53 3.27 6.59
N VAL A 122 4.03 4.34 7.18
CA VAL A 122 2.88 4.35 8.08
C VAL A 122 1.80 5.22 7.46
N GLU A 123 0.62 4.66 7.23
CA GLU A 123 -0.53 5.36 6.66
C GLU A 123 -1.56 5.57 7.77
N PRO A 124 -1.57 6.74 8.42
CA PRO A 124 -2.44 7.00 9.57
C PRO A 124 -3.91 7.18 9.17
N LEU A 125 -4.16 7.55 7.91
CA LEU A 125 -5.47 7.85 7.37
C LEU A 125 -5.74 6.98 6.14
N LEU A 126 -6.13 5.73 6.36
CA LEU A 126 -6.55 4.81 5.30
C LEU A 126 -8.07 4.62 5.34
N PHE A 127 -8.73 4.88 4.22
CA PHE A 127 -10.16 4.69 4.02
C PHE A 127 -10.43 3.63 2.96
N ASP A 128 -11.13 2.55 3.31
CA ASP A 128 -11.50 1.44 2.43
C ASP A 128 -13.01 1.50 2.09
N PHE A 129 -13.32 1.60 0.80
CA PHE A 129 -14.67 1.64 0.23
C PHE A 129 -15.07 0.32 -0.43
N SER A 130 -14.36 -0.77 -0.15
CA SER A 130 -14.40 -2.08 -0.80
C SER A 130 -13.70 -2.13 -2.16
N ASP A 131 -14.19 -1.35 -3.15
CA ASP A 131 -13.62 -1.29 -4.51
C ASP A 131 -12.44 -0.31 -4.62
N LYS A 132 -12.30 0.58 -3.64
CA LYS A 132 -11.25 1.61 -3.62
C LYS A 132 -10.67 1.77 -2.23
N LYS A 133 -9.40 2.11 -2.16
CA LYS A 133 -8.76 2.64 -0.96
C LYS A 133 -8.20 4.02 -1.24
N VAL A 134 -8.29 4.86 -0.23
CA VAL A 134 -7.71 6.20 -0.24
C VAL A 134 -6.86 6.33 1.02
N ALA A 135 -5.55 6.56 0.83
CA ALA A 135 -4.65 6.87 1.94
C ALA A 135 -4.23 8.34 1.87
N LEU A 136 -4.13 8.98 3.03
CA LEU A 136 -3.72 10.38 3.19
C LEU A 136 -2.59 10.48 4.20
N LEU A 137 -1.65 11.39 3.93
CA LEU A 137 -0.58 11.76 4.87
C LEU A 137 0.24 10.57 5.37
N GLY A 138 0.60 9.66 4.46
CA GLY A 138 1.49 8.55 4.79
C GLY A 138 2.87 9.09 5.13
N VAL A 139 3.46 8.63 6.23
CA VAL A 139 4.83 8.98 6.62
C VAL A 139 5.71 7.82 6.26
N HIS A 140 6.84 8.06 5.59
CA HIS A 140 7.80 7.01 5.31
C HIS A 140 9.19 7.34 5.80
N ILE A 141 9.91 6.30 6.23
CA ILE A 141 11.33 6.29 6.51
C ILE A 141 11.99 5.54 5.36
N LEU A 142 13.07 6.11 4.85
CA LEU A 142 13.81 5.58 3.73
C LEU A 142 15.26 5.33 4.16
N TYR A 143 15.80 4.19 3.73
CA TYR A 143 17.22 3.90 3.81
C TYR A 143 17.76 3.73 2.39
N ASP A 144 18.70 4.59 2.01
CA ASP A 144 19.45 4.48 0.76
C ASP A 144 20.65 3.56 0.98
N VAL A 145 20.67 2.46 0.23
CA VAL A 145 21.70 1.42 0.33
C VAL A 145 23.00 1.88 -0.32
N THR A 146 22.93 2.71 -1.36
CA THR A 146 24.08 3.20 -2.12
C THR A 146 24.87 4.22 -1.30
N SER A 147 24.19 5.20 -0.69
CA SER A 147 24.83 6.24 0.13
C SER A 147 24.94 5.88 1.62
N SER A 148 24.27 4.80 2.06
CA SER A 148 24.15 4.41 3.48
C SER A 148 23.54 5.50 4.36
N GLN A 149 22.58 6.24 3.83
CA GLN A 149 21.91 7.34 4.51
C GLN A 149 20.44 7.05 4.80
N TRP A 150 19.95 7.64 5.88
CA TRP A 150 18.53 7.67 6.20
C TRP A 150 17.90 8.95 5.70
N GLY A 151 16.70 8.82 5.15
CA GLY A 151 15.81 9.92 4.87
C GLY A 151 14.41 9.63 5.37
N TRP A 152 13.52 10.58 5.15
CA TRP A 152 12.10 10.43 5.44
C TRP A 152 11.29 11.12 4.36
N GLY A 153 9.99 10.97 4.39
CA GLY A 153 9.12 11.73 3.51
C GLY A 153 7.65 11.51 3.82
N LEU A 154 6.83 12.14 2.99
CA LEU A 154 5.39 12.22 3.10
C LEU A 154 4.74 11.81 1.80
N ARG A 155 3.92 10.78 1.87
CA ARG A 155 2.91 10.46 0.88
C ARG A 155 1.70 11.34 1.11
N LEU A 156 1.52 12.35 0.27
CA LEU A 156 0.39 13.27 0.43
C LEU A 156 -0.93 12.54 0.21
N PHE A 157 -0.96 11.69 -0.83
CA PHE A 157 -2.16 11.01 -1.26
C PHE A 157 -1.83 9.72 -2.01
N GLU A 158 -2.66 8.71 -1.79
CA GLU A 158 -2.68 7.47 -2.57
C GLU A 158 -4.12 7.08 -2.88
N ILE A 159 -4.35 6.68 -4.13
CA ILE A 159 -5.55 5.96 -4.54
C ILE A 159 -5.14 4.57 -4.98
N THR A 160 -5.80 3.58 -4.39
CA THR A 160 -5.81 2.22 -4.90
C THR A 160 -7.21 1.91 -5.41
N HIS A 161 -7.32 1.41 -6.64
CA HIS A 161 -8.59 1.01 -7.26
C HIS A 161 -8.50 -0.46 -7.65
N TYR A 162 -9.37 -1.26 -7.07
CA TYR A 162 -9.48 -2.68 -7.38
C TYR A 162 -10.48 -2.88 -8.53
N LEU A 163 -10.11 -3.74 -9.48
CA LEU A 163 -10.83 -3.95 -10.74
C LEU A 163 -11.46 -5.35 -10.85
N PHE A 164 -10.93 -6.32 -10.09
CA PHE A 164 -11.30 -7.73 -10.13
C PHE A 164 -11.12 -8.38 -8.76
#